data_AF-A0A958Q4S0-F1
#
_entry.id   AF-A0A958Q4S0-F1
#
_cell.length_a   1.000
_cell.length_b   1.000
_cell.length_c   1.000
_cell.angle_alpha   90.00
_cell.angle_beta   90.00
_cell.angle_gamma   90.00
#
_symmetry.space_group_name_H-M   'P 1'
#
loop_
_entity.id
_entity.type
_entity.pdbx_description
1 polymer ?
#
loop_
_entity_poly.entity_id
_entity_poly.type
_entity_poly.pdbx_seq_one_letter_code
_entity_poly.pdbx_strand_id
1 'polypeptide(L)'
;MLRLSTPSSAKGMTIVELLVASSIASVLLAVAATTFLTQRELVGHDLKRTAVNQNLRSAIDILGMNIRLAGENLSGTFPAIELTDGSSGAPDELILRRNLLDEVLKICTPITNATTDPLYFAIGGTTPGCIHSDQAQSFSSWTTYLSSQGGTALAYAYDPASQLGEFFWFSAITDTGSDMFVQPDDSWTQSYGVGQAAAYIIEQWHFRLDGENIQLIVDGNIANPQNVIFGVSDFQATITKSDGSTMTSFGVSDDWTEIQSINITLTANDTSSLQAIDRTLNASFFPRNVLSN
;
A
#
# COMPACT_ATOMS: atom_id res chain seq x y z
N MET A 1 65.97 26.60 -29.00
CA MET A 1 65.77 27.84 -29.77
C MET A 1 64.72 28.68 -29.02
N LEU A 2 65.16 29.53 -28.09
CA LEU A 2 64.32 30.36 -27.22
C LEU A 2 64.15 31.72 -27.90
N ARG A 3 62.91 32.13 -28.22
CA ARG A 3 62.61 33.47 -28.71
C ARG A 3 62.63 34.46 -27.54
N LEU A 4 63.50 35.46 -27.65
CA LEU A 4 63.60 36.59 -26.73
C LEU A 4 62.30 37.41 -26.75
N SER A 5 61.79 37.72 -25.56
CA SER A 5 60.73 38.69 -25.30
C SER A 5 61.22 40.11 -25.60
N THR A 6 60.55 40.81 -26.51
CA THR A 6 60.71 42.25 -26.78
C THR A 6 60.23 43.12 -25.61
N PRO A 7 60.82 44.31 -25.40
CA PRO A 7 60.66 45.10 -24.20
C PRO A 7 59.30 45.81 -24.06
N SER A 8 58.91 45.88 -22.79
CA SER A 8 57.80 46.60 -22.14
C SER A 8 57.44 47.96 -22.77
N SER A 9 56.17 48.08 -23.19
CA SER A 9 55.51 49.38 -23.41
C SER A 9 55.42 50.13 -22.08
N ALA A 10 56.22 51.18 -21.91
CA ALA A 10 56.24 52.04 -20.72
C ALA A 10 55.16 53.14 -20.75
N LYS A 11 53.99 52.85 -21.34
CA LYS A 11 52.81 53.73 -21.21
C LYS A 11 51.97 53.21 -20.04
N GLY A 12 52.08 53.89 -18.90
CA GLY A 12 51.20 53.63 -17.75
C GLY A 12 49.73 53.79 -18.17
N MET A 13 48.88 52.88 -17.71
CA MET A 13 47.43 52.97 -17.92
C MET A 13 46.92 54.27 -17.28
N THR A 14 46.12 55.02 -18.03
CA THR A 14 45.50 56.23 -17.48
C THR A 14 44.42 55.86 -16.46
N ILE A 15 44.18 56.73 -15.48
CA ILE A 15 43.11 56.52 -14.47
C ILE A 15 41.75 56.29 -15.15
N VAL A 16 41.50 56.95 -16.29
CA VAL A 16 40.26 56.81 -17.06
C VAL A 16 40.13 55.40 -17.66
N GLU A 17 41.21 54.84 -18.23
CA GLU A 17 41.20 53.46 -18.75
C GLU A 17 40.91 52.44 -17.64
N LEU A 18 41.46 52.63 -16.44
CA LEU A 18 41.23 51.73 -15.31
C LEU A 18 39.79 51.80 -14.80
N LEU A 19 39.17 52.98 -14.85
CA LEU A 19 37.77 53.19 -14.47
C LEU A 19 36.80 52.60 -15.50
N VAL A 20 37.11 52.70 -16.79
CA VAL A 20 36.32 52.06 -17.86
C VAL A 20 36.49 50.53 -17.82
N ALA A 21 37.70 50.03 -17.60
CA ALA A 21 37.94 48.58 -17.48
C ALA A 21 37.20 47.99 -16.28
N SER A 22 37.20 48.67 -15.12
CA SER A 22 36.50 48.19 -13.93
C SER A 22 34.97 48.24 -14.09
N SER A 23 34.42 49.24 -14.80
CA SER A 23 32.98 49.31 -15.06
C SER A 23 32.51 48.22 -16.03
N ILE A 24 33.30 47.90 -17.06
CA ILE A 24 32.98 46.78 -17.96
C ILE A 24 33.07 45.45 -17.21
N ALA A 25 34.12 45.26 -16.39
CA ALA A 25 34.28 44.05 -15.60
C ALA A 25 33.12 43.83 -14.61
N SER A 26 32.63 44.88 -13.96
CA SER A 26 31.49 44.76 -13.05
C SER A 26 30.20 44.39 -13.76
N VAL A 27 29.95 44.94 -14.96
CA VAL A 27 28.79 44.56 -15.80
C VAL A 27 28.87 43.09 -16.21
N LEU A 28 30.05 42.62 -16.65
CA LEU A 28 30.23 41.21 -17.03
C LEU A 28 30.04 40.26 -15.83
N LEU A 29 30.57 40.63 -14.66
CA LEU A 29 30.37 39.87 -13.42
C LEU A 29 28.90 39.84 -13.00
N ALA A 30 28.16 40.95 -13.13
CA ALA A 30 26.74 41.00 -12.82
C ALA A 30 25.93 40.08 -13.74
N VAL A 31 26.21 40.09 -15.06
CA VAL A 31 25.55 39.18 -16.02
C VAL A 31 25.87 37.72 -15.71
N ALA A 32 27.13 37.40 -15.41
CA ALA A 32 27.54 36.05 -15.07
C ALA A 32 26.87 35.55 -13.77
N ALA A 33 26.82 36.40 -12.74
CA ALA A 33 26.18 36.08 -11.46
C ALA A 33 24.67 35.83 -11.63
N THR A 34 23.97 36.71 -12.34
CA THR A 34 22.53 36.52 -12.63
C THR A 34 22.29 35.22 -13.40
N THR A 35 23.11 34.94 -14.41
CA THR A 35 22.99 33.70 -15.20
C THR A 35 23.19 32.46 -14.32
N PHE A 36 24.17 32.48 -13.42
CA PHE A 36 24.44 31.37 -12.50
C PHE A 36 23.28 31.16 -11.50
N LEU A 37 22.71 32.24 -10.97
CA LEU A 37 21.55 32.15 -10.07
C LEU A 37 20.33 31.55 -10.78
N THR A 38 20.02 32.02 -11.99
CA THR A 38 18.92 31.48 -12.80
C THR A 38 19.15 30.00 -13.15
N GLN A 39 20.38 29.60 -13.49
CA GLN A 39 20.71 28.20 -13.73
C GLN A 39 20.52 27.34 -12.48
N ARG A 40 20.92 27.83 -11.31
CA ARG A 40 20.73 27.11 -10.05
C ARG A 40 19.26 26.93 -9.70
N GLU A 41 18.44 27.95 -9.89
CA GLU A 41 16.99 27.86 -9.66
C GLU A 41 16.32 26.88 -10.65
N LEU A 42 16.70 26.92 -11.92
CA LEU A 42 16.20 26.01 -12.95
C LEU A 42 16.55 24.55 -12.62
N VAL A 43 17.81 24.29 -12.23
CA VAL A 43 18.25 22.95 -11.80
C VAL A 43 17.47 22.50 -10.56
N GLY A 44 17.26 23.39 -9.58
CA GLY A 44 16.46 23.07 -8.39
C GLY A 44 15.02 22.69 -8.73
N HIS A 45 14.39 23.42 -9.65
CA HIS A 45 13.05 23.11 -10.15
C HIS A 45 13.00 21.74 -10.87
N ASP A 46 13.98 21.44 -11.71
CA ASP A 46 14.03 20.16 -12.43
C ASP A 46 14.28 18.97 -11.49
N LEU A 47 15.07 19.16 -10.44
CA LEU A 47 15.26 18.16 -9.39
C LEU A 47 13.95 17.87 -8.65
N LYS A 48 13.20 18.90 -8.24
CA LYS A 48 11.87 18.73 -7.61
C LYS A 48 10.90 17.99 -8.51
N ARG A 49 10.78 18.40 -9.78
CA ARG A 49 9.93 17.73 -10.76
C ARG A 49 10.31 16.26 -10.95
N THR A 50 11.61 15.97 -10.98
CA THR A 50 12.12 14.59 -11.10
C THR A 50 11.76 13.78 -9.86
N ALA A 51 11.94 14.34 -8.66
CA ALA A 51 11.60 13.69 -7.41
C ALA A 51 10.10 13.36 -7.33
N VAL A 52 9.22 14.32 -7.65
CA VAL A 52 7.76 14.09 -7.68
C VAL A 52 7.40 12.94 -8.63
N ASN A 53 7.94 12.94 -9.85
CA ASN A 53 7.66 11.87 -10.82
C ASN A 53 8.21 10.50 -10.37
N GLN A 54 9.40 10.44 -9.77
CA GLN A 54 9.97 9.20 -9.25
C GLN A 54 9.14 8.66 -8.09
N ASN A 55 8.69 9.53 -7.19
CA ASN A 55 7.85 9.18 -6.06
C ASN A 55 6.48 8.67 -6.51
N LEU A 56 5.80 9.35 -7.45
CA LEU A 56 4.55 8.88 -8.05
C LEU A 56 4.71 7.53 -8.76
N ARG A 57 5.85 7.30 -9.42
CA ARG A 57 6.11 6.00 -10.06
C ARG A 57 6.30 4.89 -9.04
N SER A 58 7.11 5.13 -8.00
CA SER A 58 7.30 4.19 -6.89
C SER A 58 5.98 3.86 -6.21
N ALA A 59 5.10 4.85 -6.06
CA ALA A 59 3.77 4.69 -5.51
C ALA A 59 2.92 3.69 -6.29
N ILE A 60 2.82 3.92 -7.59
CA ILE A 60 2.09 3.08 -8.54
C ILE A 60 2.70 1.68 -8.60
N ASP A 61 4.01 1.53 -8.52
CA ASP A 61 4.66 0.22 -8.51
C ASP A 61 4.30 -0.59 -7.25
N ILE A 62 4.28 0.04 -6.06
CA ILE A 62 3.87 -0.61 -4.80
C ILE A 62 2.39 -1.00 -4.84
N LEU A 63 1.51 -0.04 -5.18
CA LEU A 63 0.06 -0.28 -5.31
C LEU A 63 -0.23 -1.39 -6.32
N GLY A 64 0.42 -1.31 -7.49
CA GLY A 64 0.24 -2.26 -8.58
C GLY A 64 0.69 -3.67 -8.24
N MET A 65 1.72 -3.83 -7.42
CA MET A 65 2.14 -5.15 -6.91
C MET A 65 1.05 -5.75 -6.02
N ASN A 66 0.56 -4.99 -5.05
CA ASN A 66 -0.45 -5.46 -4.10
C ASN A 66 -1.81 -5.72 -4.78
N ILE A 67 -2.22 -4.89 -5.75
CA ILE A 67 -3.44 -5.12 -6.54
C ILE A 67 -3.35 -6.42 -7.33
N ARG A 68 -2.19 -6.75 -7.89
CA ARG A 68 -1.98 -8.01 -8.63
C ARG A 68 -1.95 -9.24 -7.73
N LEU A 69 -1.59 -9.08 -6.46
CA LEU A 69 -1.60 -10.15 -5.46
C LEU A 69 -2.96 -10.28 -4.74
N ALA A 70 -3.80 -9.25 -4.81
CA ALA A 70 -5.11 -9.26 -4.19
C ALA A 70 -5.96 -10.44 -4.72
N GLY A 71 -6.59 -11.15 -3.78
CA GLY A 71 -7.39 -12.33 -4.07
C GLY A 71 -6.60 -13.64 -4.20
N GLU A 72 -5.27 -13.62 -4.10
CA GLU A 72 -4.47 -14.85 -4.07
C GLU A 72 -4.92 -15.74 -2.90
N ASN A 73 -5.25 -17.01 -3.22
CA ASN A 73 -5.67 -18.05 -2.29
C ASN A 73 -6.92 -17.71 -1.45
N LEU A 74 -7.74 -16.77 -1.91
CA LEU A 74 -9.02 -16.41 -1.32
C LEU A 74 -10.19 -16.95 -2.14
N SER A 75 -11.27 -17.31 -1.46
CA SER A 75 -12.51 -17.71 -2.13
C SER A 75 -13.23 -16.50 -2.74
N GLY A 76 -14.07 -16.73 -3.75
CA GLY A 76 -14.88 -15.66 -4.35
C GLY A 76 -15.85 -15.00 -3.37
N THR A 77 -16.23 -15.69 -2.29
CA THR A 77 -17.12 -15.15 -1.25
C THR A 77 -16.40 -14.28 -0.21
N PHE A 78 -15.07 -14.27 -0.23
CA PHE A 78 -14.26 -13.46 0.67
C PHE A 78 -13.99 -12.08 0.05
N PRO A 79 -14.15 -10.96 0.77
CA PRO A 79 -13.95 -9.63 0.21
C PRO A 79 -12.45 -9.33 0.04
N ALA A 80 -11.87 -9.76 -1.08
CA ALA A 80 -10.45 -9.59 -1.34
C ALA A 80 -10.05 -8.12 -1.63
N ILE A 81 -11.00 -7.34 -2.15
CA ILE A 81 -10.81 -5.95 -2.54
C ILE A 81 -11.99 -5.14 -2.00
N GLU A 82 -11.71 -4.04 -1.31
CA GLU A 82 -12.70 -3.04 -0.94
C GLU A 82 -12.20 -1.66 -1.34
N LEU A 83 -13.11 -0.83 -1.86
CA LEU A 83 -12.88 0.55 -2.26
C LEU A 83 -13.91 1.43 -1.56
N THR A 84 -13.44 2.38 -0.77
CA THR A 84 -14.28 3.39 -0.13
C THR A 84 -14.08 4.73 -0.83
N ASP A 85 -15.16 5.26 -1.40
CA ASP A 85 -15.21 6.57 -2.07
C ASP A 85 -15.04 7.69 -1.04
N GLY A 86 -14.04 8.55 -1.26
CA GLY A 86 -13.83 9.77 -0.50
C GLY A 86 -14.90 10.81 -0.86
N SER A 87 -15.95 10.87 -0.04
CA SER A 87 -17.11 11.75 -0.30
C SER A 87 -16.71 13.19 -0.68
N SER A 88 -17.36 13.75 -1.69
CA SER A 88 -17.11 15.11 -2.21
C SER A 88 -15.70 15.34 -2.79
N GLY A 89 -15.07 14.30 -3.36
CA GLY A 89 -13.73 14.38 -3.94
C GLY A 89 -12.63 14.41 -2.89
N ALA A 90 -12.92 13.90 -1.68
CA ALA A 90 -11.88 13.55 -0.75
C ALA A 90 -11.09 12.33 -1.30
N PRO A 91 -9.88 12.07 -0.81
CA PRO A 91 -9.13 10.89 -1.20
C PRO A 91 -9.87 9.59 -0.84
N ASP A 92 -9.78 8.61 -1.72
CA ASP A 92 -10.35 7.28 -1.52
C ASP A 92 -9.53 6.43 -0.54
N GLU A 93 -10.11 5.32 -0.09
CA GLU A 93 -9.39 4.26 0.62
C GLU A 93 -9.50 2.93 -0.13
N LEU A 94 -8.39 2.21 -0.24
CA LEU A 94 -8.32 0.92 -0.93
C LEU A 94 -7.78 -0.14 0.00
N ILE A 95 -8.57 -1.19 0.25
CA ILE A 95 -8.18 -2.35 1.04
C ILE A 95 -8.00 -3.54 0.11
N LEU A 96 -6.86 -4.20 0.22
CA LEU A 96 -6.47 -5.35 -0.59
C LEU A 96 -6.06 -6.48 0.35
N ARG A 97 -6.49 -7.71 0.04
CA ARG A 97 -6.22 -8.88 0.87
C ARG A 97 -5.73 -10.04 0.03
N ARG A 98 -4.87 -10.86 0.62
CA ARG A 98 -4.50 -12.19 0.13
C ARG A 98 -4.42 -13.19 1.27
N ASN A 99 -4.60 -14.46 0.96
CA ASN A 99 -4.34 -15.54 1.91
C ASN A 99 -2.90 -16.03 1.75
N LEU A 100 -2.18 -16.15 2.86
CA LEU A 100 -0.79 -16.60 2.89
C LEU A 100 -0.69 -18.14 2.87
N LEU A 101 -1.77 -18.83 3.22
CA LEU A 101 -1.89 -20.28 3.17
C LEU A 101 -3.02 -20.70 2.23
N ASP A 102 -2.89 -21.81 1.54
CA ASP A 102 -3.98 -22.36 0.72
C ASP A 102 -5.07 -22.96 1.63
N GLU A 103 -4.68 -23.43 2.82
CA GLU A 103 -5.57 -24.09 3.75
C GLU A 103 -6.32 -23.12 4.67
N VAL A 104 -7.64 -23.19 4.57
CA VAL A 104 -8.59 -22.43 5.39
C VAL A 104 -9.21 -23.34 6.43
N LEU A 105 -9.29 -22.88 7.68
CA LEU A 105 -9.86 -23.66 8.79
C LEU A 105 -11.30 -23.25 9.05
N LYS A 106 -12.23 -24.22 9.00
CA LYS A 106 -13.65 -23.98 9.23
C LYS A 106 -13.96 -23.88 10.72
N ILE A 107 -14.76 -22.90 11.15
CA ILE A 107 -15.17 -22.74 12.55
C ILE A 107 -16.34 -23.69 12.87
N CYS A 108 -16.18 -24.49 13.92
CA CYS A 108 -17.06 -25.61 14.27
C CYS A 108 -17.85 -25.41 15.57
N THR A 109 -17.57 -24.35 16.31
CA THR A 109 -18.35 -23.91 17.48
C THR A 109 -18.80 -22.48 17.29
N PRO A 110 -19.97 -22.09 17.82
CA PRO A 110 -20.40 -20.72 17.74
C PRO A 110 -19.48 -19.85 18.61
N ILE A 111 -19.26 -18.62 18.17
CA ILE A 111 -18.51 -17.61 18.93
C ILE A 111 -19.48 -16.49 19.23
N THR A 112 -19.47 -16.04 20.49
CA THR A 112 -20.25 -14.89 20.92
C THR A 112 -19.33 -13.70 21.10
N ASN A 113 -19.76 -12.52 20.67
CA ASN A 113 -19.04 -11.28 20.94
C ASN A 113 -18.80 -11.06 22.45
N ALA A 114 -17.75 -10.31 22.77
CA ALA A 114 -17.25 -10.04 24.12
C ALA A 114 -16.86 -11.29 24.94
N THR A 115 -16.50 -12.40 24.27
CA THR A 115 -15.93 -13.60 24.91
C THR A 115 -14.48 -13.82 24.47
N THR A 116 -13.74 -14.64 25.20
CA THR A 116 -12.44 -15.18 24.76
C THR A 116 -12.58 -16.66 24.42
N ASP A 117 -13.72 -17.07 23.86
CA ASP A 117 -13.99 -18.46 23.52
C ASP A 117 -12.98 -18.94 22.46
N PRO A 118 -12.42 -20.17 22.60
CA PRO A 118 -11.50 -20.71 21.61
C PRO A 118 -12.22 -21.01 20.28
N LEU A 119 -11.50 -20.83 19.17
CA LEU A 119 -11.95 -21.26 17.84
C LEU A 119 -11.73 -22.75 17.70
N TYR A 120 -12.80 -23.55 17.77
CA TYR A 120 -12.71 -24.95 17.41
C TYR A 120 -12.83 -25.13 15.90
N PHE A 121 -11.89 -25.89 15.34
CA PHE A 121 -11.88 -26.32 13.94
C PHE A 121 -12.23 -27.79 13.78
N ALA A 122 -11.96 -28.58 14.82
CA ALA A 122 -12.48 -29.92 14.95
C ALA A 122 -13.06 -30.12 16.35
N ILE A 123 -14.13 -30.89 16.43
CA ILE A 123 -14.75 -31.32 17.68
C ILE A 123 -15.00 -32.83 17.60
N GLY A 124 -14.94 -33.51 18.73
CA GLY A 124 -15.35 -34.91 18.84
C GLY A 124 -16.78 -35.11 18.31
N GLY A 125 -16.92 -35.88 17.22
CA GLY A 125 -18.23 -36.09 16.59
C GLY A 125 -18.13 -36.62 15.15
N THR A 126 -19.22 -36.44 14.40
CA THR A 126 -19.35 -36.91 13.01
C THR A 126 -19.82 -35.80 12.06
N THR A 127 -19.76 -34.53 12.47
CA THR A 127 -20.17 -33.39 11.64
C THR A 127 -19.13 -33.20 10.52
N PRO A 128 -19.48 -33.40 9.24
CA PRO A 128 -18.52 -33.28 8.15
C PRO A 128 -17.88 -31.89 8.08
N GLY A 129 -16.57 -31.84 7.86
CA GLY A 129 -15.77 -30.62 7.89
C GLY A 129 -15.43 -30.09 9.29
N CYS A 130 -15.91 -30.76 10.34
CA CYS A 130 -15.66 -30.44 11.75
C CYS A 130 -15.13 -31.64 12.54
N ILE A 131 -14.67 -32.69 11.86
CA ILE A 131 -13.99 -33.82 12.48
C ILE A 131 -12.48 -33.68 12.32
N HIS A 132 -11.72 -34.23 13.27
CA HIS A 132 -10.26 -34.12 13.33
C HIS A 132 -9.56 -34.51 12.02
N SER A 133 -9.98 -35.63 11.42
CA SER A 133 -9.40 -36.13 10.17
C SER A 133 -9.58 -35.19 8.97
N ASP A 134 -10.62 -34.35 8.97
CA ASP A 134 -10.91 -33.44 7.86
C ASP A 134 -10.02 -32.19 7.91
N GLN A 135 -9.56 -31.81 9.11
CA GLN A 135 -8.80 -30.57 9.33
C GLN A 135 -7.31 -30.81 9.60
N ALA A 136 -6.89 -32.06 9.82
CA ALA A 136 -5.52 -32.39 10.25
C ALA A 136 -4.43 -31.81 9.35
N GLN A 137 -4.61 -31.85 8.02
CA GLN A 137 -3.64 -31.26 7.09
C GLN A 137 -3.58 -29.74 7.22
N SER A 138 -4.72 -29.06 7.13
CA SER A 138 -4.83 -27.61 7.28
C SER A 138 -4.25 -27.11 8.59
N PHE A 139 -4.53 -27.83 9.67
CA PHE A 139 -4.06 -27.52 11.01
C PHE A 139 -2.54 -27.67 11.16
N SER A 140 -1.94 -28.66 10.47
CA SER A 140 -0.49 -28.81 10.38
C SER A 140 0.19 -27.65 9.64
N SER A 141 -0.42 -27.15 8.55
CA SER A 141 0.07 -25.97 7.82
C SER A 141 0.06 -24.73 8.71
N TRP A 142 -1.02 -24.52 9.47
CA TRP A 142 -1.13 -23.43 10.46
C TRP A 142 -0.09 -23.55 11.60
N THR A 143 0.15 -24.75 12.10
CA THR A 143 1.16 -24.99 13.15
C THR A 143 2.58 -24.68 12.67
N THR A 144 2.87 -25.03 11.42
CA THR A 144 4.15 -24.71 10.76
C THR A 144 4.29 -23.20 10.58
N TYR A 145 3.23 -22.52 10.13
CA TYR A 145 3.21 -21.07 10.00
C TYR A 145 3.46 -20.37 11.33
N LEU A 146 2.72 -20.73 12.40
CA LEU A 146 2.90 -20.16 13.74
C LEU A 146 4.35 -20.31 14.23
N SER A 147 4.94 -21.49 14.02
CA SER A 147 6.34 -21.77 14.38
C SER A 147 7.33 -20.88 13.60
N SER A 148 7.05 -20.62 12.32
CA SER A 148 7.87 -19.73 11.48
C SER A 148 7.81 -18.25 11.90
N GLN A 149 6.70 -17.84 12.53
CA GLN A 149 6.50 -16.48 13.06
C GLN A 149 7.06 -16.30 14.49
N GLY A 150 7.68 -17.34 15.06
CA GLY A 150 8.26 -17.27 16.40
C GLY A 150 7.27 -17.53 17.54
N GLY A 151 6.12 -18.16 17.26
CA GLY A 151 5.17 -18.63 18.27
C GLY A 151 3.95 -17.73 18.49
N THR A 152 3.85 -16.60 17.79
CA THR A 152 2.66 -15.74 17.77
C THR A 152 2.34 -15.38 16.33
N ALA A 153 1.07 -15.47 15.94
CA ALA A 153 0.64 -15.15 14.59
C ALA A 153 -0.70 -14.43 14.62
N LEU A 154 -0.94 -13.66 13.55
CA LEU A 154 -2.21 -13.01 13.32
C LEU A 154 -3.03 -13.84 12.34
N ALA A 155 -4.30 -14.02 12.67
CA ALA A 155 -5.30 -14.65 11.80
C ALA A 155 -6.50 -13.72 11.61
N TYR A 156 -7.34 -14.05 10.65
CA TYR A 156 -8.57 -13.33 10.35
C TYR A 156 -9.75 -14.30 10.35
N ALA A 157 -10.73 -14.05 11.22
CA ALA A 157 -11.99 -14.79 11.24
C ALA A 157 -12.99 -14.06 10.35
N TYR A 158 -13.64 -14.78 9.43
CA TYR A 158 -14.62 -14.20 8.51
C TYR A 158 -15.83 -15.09 8.35
N ASP A 159 -17.02 -14.49 8.41
CA ASP A 159 -18.29 -15.14 8.11
C ASP A 159 -18.88 -14.59 6.80
N PRO A 160 -18.90 -15.39 5.71
CA PRO A 160 -19.45 -14.96 4.43
C PRO A 160 -20.96 -14.70 4.49
N ALA A 161 -21.69 -15.23 5.47
CA ALA A 161 -23.13 -15.02 5.59
C ALA A 161 -23.48 -13.65 6.18
N SER A 162 -22.75 -13.21 7.21
CA SER A 162 -22.92 -11.89 7.83
C SER A 162 -22.01 -10.81 7.24
N GLN A 163 -21.00 -11.20 6.46
CA GLN A 163 -19.96 -10.34 5.89
C GLN A 163 -19.15 -9.61 6.97
N LEU A 164 -19.07 -10.20 8.17
CA LEU A 164 -18.30 -9.69 9.29
C LEU A 164 -16.99 -10.45 9.38
N GLY A 165 -15.91 -9.72 9.62
CA GLY A 165 -14.62 -10.32 9.91
C GLY A 165 -13.77 -9.46 10.82
N GLU A 166 -12.87 -10.11 11.54
CA GLU A 166 -11.96 -9.45 12.48
C GLU A 166 -10.61 -10.15 12.54
N PHE A 167 -9.57 -9.35 12.78
CA PHE A 167 -8.23 -9.85 13.07
C PHE A 167 -8.14 -10.29 14.52
N PHE A 168 -7.44 -11.39 14.77
CA PHE A 168 -7.15 -11.85 16.13
C PHE A 168 -5.73 -12.42 16.20
N TRP A 169 -5.04 -12.09 17.29
CA TRP A 169 -3.77 -12.71 17.63
C TRP A 169 -4.01 -14.05 18.31
N PHE A 170 -3.14 -15.01 18.02
CA PHE A 170 -3.10 -16.28 18.74
C PHE A 170 -1.65 -16.72 18.92
N SER A 171 -1.40 -17.36 20.06
CA SER A 171 -0.08 -17.80 20.49
C SER A 171 0.01 -19.31 20.73
N ALA A 172 -1.12 -20.01 20.68
CA ALA A 172 -1.18 -21.45 20.90
C ALA A 172 -2.21 -22.12 20.00
N ILE A 173 -1.80 -23.27 19.46
CA ILE A 173 -2.62 -24.20 18.70
C ILE A 173 -2.68 -25.49 19.54
N THR A 174 -3.88 -26.03 19.77
CA THR A 174 -4.08 -27.25 20.58
C THR A 174 -4.74 -28.36 19.75
N ASP A 175 -4.12 -29.54 19.75
CA ASP A 175 -4.66 -30.78 19.19
C ASP A 175 -4.76 -31.84 20.31
N THR A 176 -5.98 -32.29 20.63
CA THR A 176 -6.23 -33.33 21.64
C THR A 176 -6.44 -34.72 21.04
N GLY A 177 -6.37 -34.86 19.72
CA GLY A 177 -6.72 -36.06 18.96
C GLY A 177 -8.22 -36.20 18.64
N SER A 178 -9.08 -35.42 19.31
CA SER A 178 -10.51 -35.28 18.97
C SER A 178 -10.88 -33.85 18.61
N ASP A 179 -10.26 -32.88 19.29
CA ASP A 179 -10.52 -31.46 19.12
C ASP A 179 -9.28 -30.74 18.62
N MET A 180 -9.48 -29.78 17.74
CA MET A 180 -8.45 -28.89 17.21
C MET A 180 -8.92 -27.47 17.41
N PHE A 181 -8.18 -26.65 18.14
CA PHE A 181 -8.58 -25.27 18.40
C PHE A 181 -7.41 -24.31 18.57
N VAL A 182 -7.71 -23.02 18.41
CA VAL A 182 -6.82 -21.91 18.79
C VAL A 182 -7.49 -21.05 19.85
N GLN A 183 -6.68 -20.54 20.76
CA GLN A 183 -7.11 -19.58 21.77
C GLN A 183 -6.76 -18.17 21.29
N PRO A 184 -7.74 -17.27 21.09
CA PRO A 184 -7.44 -15.87 20.82
C PRO A 184 -6.82 -15.21 22.05
N ASP A 185 -5.89 -14.29 21.83
CA ASP A 185 -5.25 -13.50 22.90
C ASP A 185 -6.20 -12.39 23.42
N ASP A 186 -7.13 -11.92 22.58
CA ASP A 186 -8.11 -10.86 22.87
C ASP A 186 -9.57 -11.39 22.81
N SER A 187 -10.52 -10.58 23.29
CA SER A 187 -11.94 -10.90 23.20
C SER A 187 -12.51 -10.61 21.81
N TRP A 188 -13.40 -11.49 21.32
CA TRP A 188 -14.12 -11.32 20.06
C TRP A 188 -14.98 -10.05 20.06
N THR A 189 -14.93 -9.28 18.99
CA THR A 189 -15.84 -8.15 18.78
C THR A 189 -17.08 -8.57 17.99
N GLN A 190 -16.97 -9.63 17.17
CA GLN A 190 -18.03 -10.19 16.37
C GLN A 190 -18.51 -11.53 16.90
N SER A 191 -19.67 -11.96 16.41
CA SER A 191 -20.21 -13.29 16.67
C SER A 191 -20.17 -14.11 15.38
N TYR A 192 -19.79 -15.38 15.50
CA TYR A 192 -19.61 -16.27 14.34
C TYR A 192 -20.49 -17.52 14.48
N GLY A 193 -21.22 -17.84 13.40
CA GLY A 193 -22.06 -19.02 13.32
C GLY A 193 -21.27 -20.29 12.99
N VAL A 194 -21.73 -21.43 13.52
CA VAL A 194 -21.13 -22.75 13.23
C VAL A 194 -21.20 -23.06 11.74
N GLY A 195 -20.06 -23.44 11.18
CA GLY A 195 -19.99 -24.02 9.85
C GLY A 195 -20.21 -23.04 8.69
N GLN A 196 -20.36 -21.74 8.97
CA GLN A 196 -20.39 -20.67 7.97
C GLN A 196 -19.08 -19.88 8.00
N ALA A 197 -18.60 -19.57 9.20
CA ALA A 197 -17.37 -18.84 9.38
C ALA A 197 -16.12 -19.72 9.22
N ALA A 198 -15.03 -19.07 8.83
CA ALA A 198 -13.72 -19.69 8.68
C ALA A 198 -12.63 -18.74 9.16
N ALA A 199 -11.50 -19.31 9.56
CA ALA A 199 -10.29 -18.58 9.89
C ALA A 199 -9.27 -18.71 8.76
N TYR A 200 -8.59 -17.60 8.49
CA TYR A 200 -7.62 -17.43 7.42
C TYR A 200 -6.32 -16.85 8.00
N ILE A 201 -5.19 -17.16 7.37
CA ILE A 201 -3.93 -16.45 7.62
C ILE A 201 -3.76 -15.50 6.46
N ILE A 202 -4.23 -14.26 6.61
CA ILE A 202 -4.19 -13.27 5.53
C ILE A 202 -3.12 -12.22 5.76
N GLU A 203 -2.75 -11.56 4.66
CA GLU A 203 -2.12 -10.26 4.68
C GLU A 203 -3.12 -9.24 4.11
N GLN A 204 -3.28 -8.11 4.80
CA GLN A 204 -4.11 -7.00 4.37
C GLN A 204 -3.26 -5.75 4.18
N TRP A 205 -3.47 -5.09 3.04
CA TRP A 205 -2.91 -3.78 2.74
C TRP A 205 -4.03 -2.77 2.61
N HIS A 206 -4.09 -1.80 3.53
CA HIS A 206 -5.03 -0.70 3.50
C HIS A 206 -4.30 0.59 3.17
N PHE A 207 -4.56 1.09 1.97
CA PHE A 207 -4.03 2.34 1.46
C PHE A 207 -5.02 3.48 1.70
N ARG A 208 -4.54 4.57 2.28
CA ARG A 208 -5.30 5.81 2.47
C ARG A 208 -4.38 7.02 2.39
N LEU A 209 -4.93 8.19 2.07
CA LEU A 209 -4.19 9.45 2.17
C LEU A 209 -4.35 10.05 3.57
N ASP A 210 -3.23 10.40 4.21
CA ASP A 210 -3.20 11.16 5.47
C ASP A 210 -2.28 12.37 5.32
N GLY A 211 -2.88 13.56 5.25
CA GLY A 211 -2.20 14.79 4.87
C GLY A 211 -1.65 14.71 3.45
N GLU A 212 -0.33 14.77 3.30
CA GLU A 212 0.37 14.67 2.01
C GLU A 212 0.98 13.28 1.77
N ASN A 213 0.67 12.29 2.62
CA ASN A 213 1.30 10.98 2.56
C ASN A 213 0.28 9.89 2.30
N ILE A 214 0.59 8.98 1.37
CA ILE A 214 -0.14 7.71 1.32
C ILE A 214 0.42 6.81 2.42
N GLN A 215 -0.48 6.43 3.31
CA GLN A 215 -0.22 5.47 4.36
C GLN A 215 -0.61 4.08 3.89
N LEU A 216 0.24 3.12 4.24
CA LEU A 216 -0.04 1.69 4.19
C LEU A 216 -0.26 1.20 5.62
N ILE A 217 -1.47 0.76 5.92
CA ILE A 217 -1.81 0.02 7.13
C ILE A 217 -1.75 -1.45 6.77
N VAL A 218 -0.85 -2.18 7.44
CA VAL A 218 -0.69 -3.62 7.26
C VAL A 218 -1.45 -4.32 8.37
N ASP A 219 -2.29 -5.29 8.00
CA ASP A 219 -2.97 -6.21 8.92
C ASP A 219 -3.77 -5.51 10.03
N GLY A 220 -4.42 -4.40 9.69
CA GLY A 220 -5.24 -3.63 10.63
C GLY A 220 -4.46 -2.83 11.69
N ASN A 221 -3.13 -2.76 11.61
CA ASN A 221 -2.30 -1.99 12.55
C ASN A 221 -2.39 -0.47 12.30
N ILE A 222 -3.55 0.10 12.63
CA ILE A 222 -3.84 1.53 12.50
C ILE A 222 -2.99 2.42 13.42
N ALA A 223 -2.37 1.84 14.46
CA ALA A 223 -1.52 2.55 15.39
C ALA A 223 -0.13 2.88 14.81
N ASN A 224 0.33 2.09 13.83
CA ASN A 224 1.64 2.24 13.20
C ASN A 224 1.53 2.22 11.67
N PRO A 225 0.82 3.18 11.05
CA PRO A 225 0.74 3.26 9.60
C PRO A 225 2.13 3.57 9.01
N GLN A 226 2.44 2.97 7.86
CA GLN A 226 3.70 3.19 7.15
C GLN A 226 3.50 4.24 6.06
N ASN A 227 4.23 5.36 6.10
CA ASN A 227 4.23 6.31 5.00
C ASN A 227 5.05 5.73 3.84
N VAL A 228 4.36 5.30 2.79
CA VAL A 228 4.99 4.68 1.61
C VAL A 228 5.29 5.70 0.52
N ILE A 229 4.55 6.79 0.46
CA ILE A 229 4.60 7.79 -0.60
C ILE A 229 4.35 9.18 0.02
N PHE A 230 5.12 10.18 -0.39
CA PHE A 230 5.06 11.54 0.16
C PHE A 230 4.62 12.57 -0.88
N GLY A 231 4.14 13.75 -0.47
CA GLY A 231 3.78 14.84 -1.39
C GLY A 231 2.62 14.51 -2.34
N VAL A 232 1.71 13.62 -1.93
CA VAL A 232 0.48 13.30 -2.67
C VAL A 232 -0.64 14.15 -2.12
N SER A 233 -1.31 14.91 -2.99
CA SER A 233 -2.45 15.76 -2.63
C SER A 233 -3.79 15.07 -2.85
N ASP A 234 -3.84 14.04 -3.70
CA ASP A 234 -5.07 13.33 -4.02
C ASP A 234 -4.78 11.88 -4.43
N PHE A 235 -5.65 10.97 -3.98
CA PHE A 235 -5.63 9.55 -4.30
C PHE A 235 -7.05 9.13 -4.64
N GLN A 236 -7.27 8.76 -5.89
CA GLN A 236 -8.57 8.33 -6.41
C GLN A 236 -8.42 6.96 -7.04
N ALA A 237 -9.42 6.10 -6.87
CA ALA A 237 -9.47 4.76 -7.40
C ALA A 237 -10.83 4.48 -8.01
N THR A 238 -10.85 3.76 -9.13
CA THR A 238 -12.08 3.30 -9.77
C THR A 238 -11.94 1.86 -10.18
N ILE A 239 -12.98 1.07 -9.94
CA ILE A 239 -13.04 -0.32 -10.34
C ILE A 239 -13.86 -0.42 -11.62
N THR A 240 -13.33 -1.12 -12.62
CA THR A 240 -14.07 -1.50 -13.83
C THR A 240 -14.38 -2.98 -13.76
N LYS A 241 -15.66 -3.35 -13.86
CA LYS A 241 -16.12 -4.75 -13.90
C LYS A 241 -16.02 -5.34 -15.30
N SER A 242 -16.13 -6.65 -15.39
CA SER A 242 -16.11 -7.42 -16.65
C SER A 242 -17.25 -7.06 -17.62
N ASP A 243 -18.36 -6.50 -17.13
CA ASP A 243 -19.45 -5.96 -17.94
C ASP A 243 -19.19 -4.54 -18.47
N GLY A 244 -18.04 -3.95 -18.12
CA GLY A 244 -17.64 -2.59 -18.48
C GLY A 244 -18.19 -1.49 -17.57
N SER A 245 -18.98 -1.84 -16.55
CA SER A 245 -19.45 -0.87 -15.55
C SER A 245 -18.29 -0.38 -14.67
N THR A 246 -18.35 0.89 -14.28
CA THR A 246 -17.34 1.52 -13.42
C THR A 246 -17.95 1.87 -12.07
N MET A 247 -17.21 1.63 -10.99
CA MET A 247 -17.63 1.90 -9.62
C MET A 247 -16.55 2.72 -8.89
N THR A 248 -16.97 3.72 -8.12
CA THR A 248 -16.11 4.51 -7.22
C THR A 248 -16.13 3.99 -5.78
N SER A 249 -17.05 3.09 -5.48
CA SER A 249 -17.11 2.33 -4.22
C SER A 249 -17.30 0.85 -4.51
N PHE A 250 -16.75 0.00 -3.67
CA PHE A 250 -16.81 -1.46 -3.79
C PHE A 250 -16.72 -2.05 -2.40
N GLY A 251 -17.83 -2.56 -1.88
CA GLY A 251 -17.95 -3.03 -0.51
C GLY A 251 -17.78 -4.54 -0.37
N VAL A 252 -17.89 -5.01 0.87
CA VAL A 252 -17.82 -6.45 1.22
C VAL A 252 -18.87 -7.32 0.52
N SER A 253 -19.97 -6.73 0.05
CA SER A 253 -21.04 -7.45 -0.65
C SER A 253 -20.84 -7.58 -2.15
N ASP A 254 -19.89 -6.86 -2.72
CA ASP A 254 -19.63 -6.87 -4.15
C ASP A 254 -18.73 -8.05 -4.53
N ASP A 255 -19.01 -8.65 -5.71
CA ASP A 255 -18.24 -9.79 -6.21
C ASP A 255 -16.92 -9.32 -6.84
N TRP A 256 -15.84 -9.40 -6.06
CA TRP A 256 -14.50 -8.99 -6.51
C TRP A 256 -13.97 -9.84 -7.67
N THR A 257 -14.54 -11.04 -7.91
CA THR A 257 -14.15 -11.89 -9.04
C THR A 257 -14.59 -11.30 -10.38
N GLU A 258 -15.57 -10.39 -10.38
CA GLU A 258 -16.03 -9.67 -11.57
C GLU A 258 -15.14 -8.48 -11.97
N ILE A 259 -14.16 -8.10 -11.14
CA ILE A 259 -13.30 -6.94 -11.41
C ILE A 259 -12.43 -7.21 -12.64
N GLN A 260 -12.56 -6.38 -13.68
CA GLN A 260 -11.68 -6.42 -14.84
C GLN A 260 -10.38 -5.64 -14.58
N SER A 261 -10.49 -4.43 -14.04
CA SER A 261 -9.33 -3.59 -13.72
C SER A 261 -9.61 -2.63 -12.58
N ILE A 262 -8.54 -2.19 -11.93
CA ILE A 262 -8.54 -1.09 -10.95
C ILE A 262 -7.70 0.04 -11.54
N ASN A 263 -8.32 1.20 -11.76
CA ASN A 263 -7.65 2.39 -12.23
C ASN A 263 -7.35 3.30 -11.04
N ILE A 264 -6.08 3.61 -10.85
CA ILE A 264 -5.59 4.49 -9.80
C ILE A 264 -5.15 5.81 -10.42
N THR A 265 -5.58 6.91 -9.81
CA THR A 265 -5.16 8.27 -10.11
C THR A 265 -4.49 8.86 -8.87
N LEU A 266 -3.22 9.26 -9.02
CA LEU A 266 -2.47 9.94 -7.98
C LEU A 266 -2.13 11.35 -8.43
N THR A 267 -2.46 12.35 -7.63
CA THR A 267 -2.01 13.72 -7.85
C THR A 267 -1.03 14.12 -6.75
N ALA A 268 0.12 14.62 -7.16
CA ALA A 268 1.13 15.19 -6.28
C ALA A 268 1.31 16.68 -6.59
N ASN A 269 1.51 17.47 -5.55
CA ASN A 269 1.83 18.87 -5.64
C ASN A 269 3.16 19.15 -4.91
N ASP A 270 3.98 20.02 -5.50
CA ASP A 270 5.14 20.61 -4.82
C ASP A 270 5.21 22.09 -5.22
N THR A 271 5.76 22.93 -4.36
CA THR A 271 5.95 24.35 -4.64
C THR A 271 7.44 24.63 -4.82
N SER A 272 7.81 25.10 -6.00
CA SER A 272 9.11 25.74 -6.22
C SER A 272 8.97 27.25 -6.03
N SER A 273 10.06 27.96 -5.72
CA SER A 273 10.09 29.42 -5.61
C SER A 273 9.57 30.13 -6.87
N LEU A 274 9.58 29.44 -8.02
CA LEU A 274 9.16 29.98 -9.31
C LEU A 274 7.74 29.57 -9.73
N GLN A 275 7.25 28.40 -9.30
CA GLN A 275 5.97 27.83 -9.77
C GLN A 275 5.51 26.64 -8.91
N ALA A 276 4.20 26.42 -8.84
CA ALA A 276 3.61 25.17 -8.39
C ALA A 276 3.86 24.05 -9.44
N ILE A 277 4.22 22.87 -8.96
CA ILE A 277 4.47 21.67 -9.74
C ILE A 277 3.35 20.69 -9.40
N ASP A 278 2.34 20.64 -10.26
CA ASP A 278 1.25 19.66 -10.15
C ASP A 278 1.48 18.53 -11.15
N ARG A 279 1.43 17.28 -10.67
CA ARG A 279 1.60 16.08 -11.48
C ARG A 279 0.52 15.07 -11.12
N THR A 280 -0.20 14.62 -12.13
CA THR A 280 -1.16 13.52 -12.01
C THR A 280 -0.63 12.32 -12.79
N LEU A 281 -0.65 11.16 -12.16
CA LEU A 281 -0.30 9.88 -12.77
C LEU A 281 -1.50 8.94 -12.69
N ASN A 282 -1.86 8.38 -13.84
CA ASN A 282 -2.94 7.41 -13.96
C ASN A 282 -2.34 6.05 -14.32
N ALA A 283 -2.77 5.00 -13.62
CA ALA A 283 -2.37 3.63 -13.90
C ALA A 283 -3.58 2.70 -13.83
N SER A 284 -3.56 1.64 -14.64
CA SER A 284 -4.57 0.59 -14.65
C SER A 284 -3.92 -0.74 -14.32
N PHE A 285 -4.51 -1.46 -13.38
CA PHE A 285 -4.02 -2.74 -12.88
C PHE A 285 -5.08 -3.82 -13.02
N PHE A 286 -4.63 -5.05 -13.22
CA PHE A 286 -5.49 -6.21 -13.40
C PHE A 286 -5.25 -7.16 -12.21
N PRO A 287 -6.23 -7.35 -11.31
CA PRO A 287 -6.13 -8.32 -10.24
C PRO A 287 -5.99 -9.75 -10.80
N ARG A 288 -5.56 -10.70 -9.96
CA ARG A 288 -5.34 -12.10 -10.39
C ARG A 288 -6.62 -12.90 -10.61
N ASN A 289 -7.78 -12.31 -10.36
CA ASN A 289 -9.11 -12.91 -10.52
C ASN A 289 -9.38 -13.46 -11.93
N VAL A 290 -8.74 -12.92 -12.97
CA VAL A 290 -9.01 -13.28 -14.38
C VAL A 290 -8.42 -14.63 -14.83
N LEU A 291 -7.47 -15.23 -14.09
CA LEU A 291 -6.68 -16.37 -14.61
C LEU A 291 -6.62 -17.61 -13.72
N SER A 292 -7.31 -17.64 -12.57
CA SER A 292 -7.12 -18.71 -11.57
C SER A 292 -8.35 -19.62 -11.36
N ASN A 293 -9.47 -19.38 -12.06
CA ASN A 293 -10.64 -20.28 -12.09
C ASN A 293 -10.75 -21.01 -13.42
#